data_AF-A0A7X6YBB3-F1
#
_entry.id   AF-A0A7X6YBB3-F1
#
_cell.length_a   1.000
_cell.length_b   1.000
_cell.length_c   1.000
_cell.angle_alpha   90.00
_cell.angle_beta   90.00
_cell.angle_gamma   90.00
#
_symmetry.space_group_name_H-M   'P 1'
#
loop_
_entity.id
_entity.type
_entity.pdbx_description
1 polymer ?
#
loop_
_entity_poly.entity_id
_entity_poly.type
_entity_poly.pdbx_seq_one_letter_code
_entity_poly.pdbx_strand_id
1 'polypeptide(L)'
;MENRLSRIRNKIKKIWNRYNSPNKHKTKDHIDLSLWGLNLSVTRETTSEVPSELTVVVPRAEFRHDCKPDEGVAQDACDTEVILNSITIVIAPRHPTEHGTASHGSSRQG
;
A
#
# COMPACT_ATOMS: atom_id res chain seq x y z
N MET A 1 -41.23 -13.54 9.44
CA MET A 1 -40.25 -12.84 8.56
C MET A 1 -39.25 -11.96 9.33
N GLU A 2 -39.43 -11.68 10.63
CA GLU A 2 -38.59 -10.75 11.41
C GLU A 2 -37.14 -11.21 11.70
N ASN A 3 -36.87 -12.52 11.69
CA ASN A 3 -35.57 -13.07 12.10
C ASN A 3 -34.41 -12.84 11.10
N ARG A 4 -34.71 -12.56 9.83
CA ARG A 4 -33.66 -12.28 8.83
C ARG A 4 -33.18 -10.83 8.89
N LEU A 5 -34.09 -9.88 9.13
CA LEU A 5 -33.77 -8.46 9.24
C LEU A 5 -32.94 -8.15 10.49
N SER A 6 -33.24 -8.81 11.61
CA SER A 6 -32.46 -8.67 12.86
C SER A 6 -31.02 -9.17 12.72
N ARG A 7 -30.80 -10.27 11.98
CA ARG A 7 -29.46 -10.80 11.68
C ARG A 7 -28.66 -9.87 10.78
N ILE A 8 -29.30 -9.28 9.77
CA ILE A 8 -28.66 -8.31 8.86
C ILE A 8 -28.27 -7.04 9.64
N ARG A 9 -29.19 -6.49 10.43
CA ARG A 9 -28.94 -5.32 11.29
C ARG A 9 -27.80 -5.59 12.29
N ASN A 10 -27.74 -6.77 12.90
CA ASN A 10 -26.67 -7.13 13.82
C ASN A 10 -25.31 -7.31 13.12
N LYS A 11 -25.28 -7.80 11.89
CA LYS A 11 -24.06 -7.84 11.07
C LYS A 11 -23.58 -6.43 10.72
N ILE A 12 -24.48 -5.56 10.26
CA ILE A 12 -24.17 -4.17 9.92
C ILE A 12 -23.68 -3.42 11.16
N LYS A 13 -24.35 -3.58 12.32
CA LYS A 13 -23.93 -2.98 13.59
C LYS A 13 -22.58 -3.48 14.07
N LYS A 14 -22.27 -4.77 13.88
CA LYS A 14 -20.92 -5.33 14.17
C LYS A 14 -19.84 -4.75 13.26
N ILE A 15 -20.14 -4.54 11.97
CA ILE A 15 -19.20 -3.93 11.01
C ILE A 15 -18.96 -2.45 11.38
N TRP A 16 -20.04 -1.72 11.65
CA TRP A 16 -19.98 -0.32 12.07
C TRP A 16 -19.24 -0.13 13.40
N ASN A 17 -19.49 -0.99 14.40
CA ASN A 17 -18.75 -0.97 15.67
C ASN A 17 -17.28 -1.39 15.52
N ARG A 18 -16.94 -2.20 14.51
CA ARG A 18 -15.55 -2.58 14.21
C ARG A 18 -14.80 -1.42 13.53
N TYR A 19 -15.49 -0.67 12.67
CA TYR A 19 -14.98 0.54 12.01
C TYR A 19 -14.84 1.72 12.99
N ASN A 20 -15.82 1.90 13.88
CA ASN A 20 -15.82 2.94 14.93
C ASN A 20 -15.23 2.46 16.26
N SER A 21 -14.46 1.36 16.27
CA SER A 21 -13.83 0.87 17.49
C SER A 21 -12.71 1.83 17.89
N PRO A 22 -12.72 2.38 19.12
CA PRO A 22 -11.81 3.42 19.57
C PRO A 22 -10.41 2.87 19.93
N ASN A 23 -9.83 2.02 19.09
CA ASN A 23 -8.40 1.73 19.15
C ASN A 23 -7.66 2.97 18.63
N LYS A 24 -7.52 3.96 19.51
CA LYS A 24 -6.96 5.30 19.30
C LYS A 24 -5.49 5.34 18.85
N HIS A 25 -4.84 4.20 18.63
CA HIS A 25 -3.41 4.10 18.32
C HIS A 25 -3.15 3.06 17.22
N LYS A 26 -3.94 3.09 16.14
CA LYS A 26 -3.65 2.28 14.95
C LYS A 26 -3.20 3.17 13.80
N THR A 27 -1.94 3.05 13.44
CA THR A 27 -1.42 3.61 12.19
C THR A 27 -1.84 2.68 11.06
N LYS A 28 -2.40 3.25 10.01
CA LYS A 28 -2.78 2.54 8.80
C LYS A 28 -2.06 3.14 7.61
N ASP A 29 -1.15 2.36 7.03
CA ASP A 29 -0.45 2.70 5.80
C ASP A 29 -1.19 2.01 4.64
N HIS A 30 -1.40 2.74 3.55
CA HIS A 30 -2.06 2.22 2.36
C HIS A 30 -1.37 2.74 1.11
N ILE A 31 -1.04 1.83 0.20
CA ILE A 31 -0.38 2.11 -1.07
C ILE A 31 -1.17 1.42 -2.17
N ASP A 32 -1.61 2.20 -3.15
CA ASP A 32 -2.15 1.69 -4.40
C ASP A 32 -1.25 2.14 -5.55
N LEU A 33 -0.81 1.18 -6.37
CA LEU A 33 0.07 1.40 -7.50
C LEU A 33 -0.55 0.74 -8.75
N SER A 34 -0.75 1.54 -9.80
CA SER A 34 -1.22 1.08 -11.09
C SER A 34 -0.20 1.45 -12.16
N LEU A 35 0.35 0.44 -12.83
CA LEU A 35 1.32 0.52 -13.92
C LEU A 35 0.82 -0.36 -15.07
N TRP A 36 1.39 -0.23 -16.27
CA TRP A 36 0.96 -1.01 -17.44
C TRP A 36 0.90 -2.50 -17.16
N GLY A 37 -0.33 -3.03 -17.10
CA GLY A 37 -0.59 -4.45 -16.82
C GLY A 37 -0.38 -4.89 -15.38
N LEU A 38 -0.08 -3.98 -14.45
CA LEU A 38 0.18 -4.30 -13.04
C LEU A 38 -0.59 -3.38 -12.10
N ASN A 39 -1.44 -3.99 -11.27
CA ASN A 39 -2.10 -3.32 -10.15
C ASN A 39 -1.64 -3.95 -8.85
N LEU A 40 -1.18 -3.12 -7.91
CA LEU A 40 -0.64 -3.55 -6.63
C LEU A 40 -1.23 -2.70 -5.52
N SER A 41 -1.70 -3.37 -4.47
CA SER A 41 -2.23 -2.72 -3.26
C SER A 41 -1.56 -3.30 -2.03
N VAL A 42 -1.03 -2.43 -1.17
CA VAL A 42 -0.38 -2.80 0.09
C VAL A 42 -1.09 -2.06 1.21
N THR A 43 -1.49 -2.79 2.25
CA THR A 43 -2.07 -2.22 3.46
C THR A 43 -1.33 -2.76 4.67
N ARG A 44 -0.91 -1.85 5.55
CA ARG A 44 -0.33 -2.18 6.85
C ARG A 44 -1.18 -1.54 7.93
N GLU A 45 -1.56 -2.34 8.92
CA GLU A 45 -2.20 -1.85 10.14
C GLU A 45 -1.29 -2.19 11.32
N THR A 46 -0.85 -1.19 12.07
CA THR A 46 0.09 -1.37 13.18
C THR A 46 -0.32 -0.54 14.39
N THR A 47 0.01 -1.04 15.58
CA THR A 47 -0.08 -0.30 16.85
C THR A 47 1.27 0.25 17.30
N SER A 48 2.28 0.19 16.43
CA SER A 48 3.61 0.73 16.72
C SER A 48 3.54 2.23 16.91
N GLU A 49 4.08 2.71 18.04
CA GLU A 49 4.24 4.14 18.32
C GLU A 49 5.46 4.74 17.59
N VAL A 50 6.39 3.89 17.13
CA VAL A 50 7.52 4.32 16.31
C VAL A 50 7.02 4.73 14.93
N PRO A 51 7.20 6.01 14.51
CA PRO A 51 6.86 6.45 13.17
C PRO A 51 7.57 5.60 12.13
N SER A 52 6.93 5.35 10.99
CA SER A 52 7.53 4.60 9.88
C SER A 52 7.83 5.53 8.70
N GLU A 53 8.84 5.16 7.93
CA GLU A 53 9.09 5.68 6.58
C GLU A 53 8.52 4.72 5.56
N LEU A 54 7.82 5.29 4.58
CA LEU A 54 7.33 4.59 3.40
C LEU A 54 8.20 5.00 2.22
N THR A 55 8.82 4.01 1.58
CA THR A 55 9.58 4.19 0.34
C THR A 55 8.97 3.31 -0.74
N VAL A 56 8.60 3.94 -1.85
CA VAL A 56 8.14 3.24 -3.06
C VAL A 56 9.13 3.56 -4.17
N VAL A 57 9.82 2.53 -4.66
CA VAL A 57 10.69 2.58 -5.83
C VAL A 57 9.93 1.99 -7.00
N VAL A 58 9.56 2.86 -7.93
CA VAL A 58 8.83 2.53 -9.16
C VAL A 58 9.82 2.03 -10.23
N PRO A 59 9.46 1.09 -11.11
CA PRO A 59 10.38 0.56 -12.10
C PRO A 59 10.82 1.64 -13.06
N ARG A 60 12.05 1.51 -13.55
CA ARG A 60 12.40 2.05 -14.85
C ARG A 60 11.56 1.33 -15.90
N ALA A 61 10.78 2.10 -16.66
CA ALA A 61 10.11 1.63 -17.86
C ALA A 61 11.08 1.75 -19.05
N GLU A 62 11.32 0.64 -19.74
CA GLU A 62 12.01 0.63 -21.01
C GLU A 62 10.99 0.37 -22.12
N PHE A 63 10.95 1.25 -23.12
CA PHE A 63 10.10 1.08 -24.29
C PHE A 63 10.98 0.61 -25.44
N ARG A 64 10.67 -0.57 -25.99
CA ARG A 64 11.30 -1.08 -27.20
C ARG A 64 10.29 -1.03 -28.32
N HIS A 65 10.70 -0.48 -29.46
CA HIS A 65 9.89 -0.38 -30.66
C HIS A 65 10.66 -1.06 -31.78
N ASP A 66 10.17 -2.20 -32.25
CA ASP A 66 10.73 -2.92 -33.39
C ASP A 66 9.78 -2.79 -34.57
N CYS A 67 10.15 -1.93 -35.53
CA CYS A 67 9.42 -1.80 -36.79
C CYS A 67 10.12 -2.69 -37.83
N LYS A 68 9.47 -3.78 -38.23
CA LYS A 68 9.98 -4.63 -39.31
C LYS A 68 9.62 -4.00 -40.65
N PRO A 69 10.59 -3.67 -41.52
CA PRO A 69 10.29 -3.35 -42.91
C PRO A 69 10.03 -4.67 -43.63
N ASP A 70 8.78 -5.12 -43.66
CA ASP A 70 8.39 -6.25 -44.50
C ASP A 70 7.89 -5.72 -45.84
N GLU A 71 8.50 -6.15 -46.94
CA GLU A 71 8.05 -5.80 -48.29
C GLU A 71 6.69 -6.46 -48.55
N GLY A 72 5.60 -5.74 -48.31
CA GLY A 72 4.24 -6.16 -48.64
C GLY A 72 3.24 -6.20 -47.47
N VAL A 73 3.68 -5.90 -46.24
CA VAL A 73 2.78 -5.71 -45.09
C VAL A 73 2.68 -4.21 -44.79
N ALA A 74 1.48 -3.73 -44.46
CA ALA A 74 1.25 -2.32 -44.16
C ALA A 74 2.29 -1.78 -43.17
N GLN A 75 2.77 -0.56 -43.44
CA GLN A 75 3.87 0.15 -42.77
C GLN A 75 3.71 0.33 -41.23
N ASP A 76 2.62 -0.17 -40.66
CA ASP A 76 2.16 0.09 -39.29
C ASP A 76 2.38 -1.10 -38.32
N ALA A 77 3.01 -2.19 -38.76
CA ALA A 77 3.31 -3.32 -37.88
C ALA A 77 4.62 -3.08 -37.08
N CYS A 78 4.62 -2.07 -36.21
CA CYS A 78 5.67 -1.89 -35.21
C CYS A 78 5.29 -2.63 -33.92
N ASP A 79 6.12 -3.57 -33.50
CA ASP A 79 5.96 -4.25 -32.21
C ASP A 79 6.45 -3.31 -31.10
N THR A 80 5.59 -3.03 -30.12
CA THR A 80 5.93 -2.21 -28.95
C THR A 80 5.97 -3.09 -27.69
N GLU A 81 7.13 -3.15 -27.06
CA GLU A 81 7.34 -3.84 -25.79
C GLU A 81 7.62 -2.82 -24.67
N VAL A 82 6.95 -3.00 -23.52
CA VAL A 82 7.18 -2.21 -22.30
C VAL A 82 7.75 -3.12 -21.23
N ILE A 83 9.00 -2.88 -20.84
CA ILE A 83 9.70 -3.66 -19.82
C ILE A 83 9.75 -2.85 -18.52
N LEU A 84 9.28 -3.46 -17.42
CA LEU A 84 9.31 -2.88 -16.07
C LEU A 84 10.33 -3.65 -15.22
N ASN A 85 11.49 -3.06 -14.94
CA ASN A 85 12.65 -3.85 -14.47
C ASN A 85 12.73 -4.10 -12.94
N SER A 86 11.88 -3.48 -12.11
CA SER A 86 11.71 -3.82 -10.68
C SER A 86 10.70 -2.91 -9.96
N ILE A 87 9.95 -3.41 -8.98
CA ILE A 87 9.18 -2.59 -8.02
C ILE A 87 9.64 -2.92 -6.62
N THR A 88 9.97 -1.91 -5.83
CA THR A 88 10.30 -2.11 -4.41
C THR A 88 9.41 -1.25 -3.54
N ILE A 89 8.80 -1.85 -2.53
CA ILE A 89 8.00 -1.14 -1.53
C ILE A 89 8.56 -1.51 -0.17
N VAL A 90 8.98 -0.50 0.58
CA VAL A 90 9.56 -0.64 1.91
C VAL A 90 8.75 0.18 2.89
N ILE A 91 8.38 -0.45 4.01
CA ILE A 91 7.86 0.23 5.18
C ILE A 91 8.80 -0.09 6.33
N ALA A 92 9.59 0.90 6.76
CA ALA A 92 10.60 0.72 7.80
C ALA A 92 10.32 1.64 9.00
N PRO A 93 10.49 1.19 10.25
CA PRO A 93 10.51 2.08 11.40
C PRO A 93 11.60 3.13 11.24
N ARG A 94 11.32 4.39 11.59
CA ARG A 94 12.34 5.44 11.61
C ARG A 94 13.35 5.17 12.71
N HIS A 95 14.60 5.51 12.46
CA HIS A 95 15.57 5.61 13.55
C HIS A 95 15.12 6.71 14.54
N PRO A 96 15.39 6.54 15.84
CA PRO A 96 15.18 7.60 16.81
C PRO A 96 15.93 8.85 16.34
N THR A 97 15.22 9.96 16.13
CA THR A 97 15.87 11.24 15.85
C THR A 97 16.64 11.67 17.09
N GLU A 98 17.94 11.97 16.96
CA GLU A 98 18.81 12.36 18.07
C GLU A 98 18.34 13.64 18.81
N HIS A 99 17.34 14.34 18.28
CA HIS A 99 16.64 15.43 18.94
C HIS A 99 15.16 15.10 19.12
N GLY A 100 14.75 14.71 20.34
CA GLY A 100 13.33 14.64 20.70
C GLY A 100 12.95 13.59 21.74
N THR A 101 13.54 13.70 22.93
CA THR A 101 13.04 13.18 24.22
C THR A 101 12.55 11.73 24.29
N ALA A 102 13.37 10.90 24.93
CA ALA A 102 12.87 9.85 25.80
C ALA A 102 11.93 10.45 26.87
N SER A 103 10.61 10.41 26.63
CA SER A 103 9.58 10.56 27.65
C SER A 103 8.65 9.34 27.52
N HIS A 104 8.60 8.36 28.40
CA HIS A 104 9.00 8.27 29.80
C HIS A 104 9.79 6.98 30.06
N GLY A 105 11.01 7.11 30.57
CA GLY A 105 11.48 6.18 31.58
C GLY A 105 10.74 6.49 32.89
N SER A 106 9.81 5.63 33.30
CA SER A 106 9.45 5.53 34.71
C SER A 106 10.50 4.65 35.37
N SER A 107 11.55 5.28 35.88
CA SER A 107 12.45 4.67 36.85
C SER A 107 12.01 5.11 38.24
N ARG A 108 11.52 4.11 39.00
CA ARG A 108 11.49 3.92 40.47
C ARG A 108 11.32 5.14 41.39
N GLN A 109 10.37 5.03 42.32
CA GLN A 109 10.58 5.26 43.76
C GLN A 109 9.38 4.75 44.58
N GLY A 110 9.65 4.06 45.70
CA GLY A 110 8.68 3.55 46.66
C GLY A 110 8.89 2.08 46.99
#